data_AF-A0A7K0TTD2-F1
#
_entry.id   AF-A0A7K0TTD2-F1
#
_cell.length_a   1.000
_cell.length_b   1.000
_cell.length_c   1.000
_cell.angle_alpha   90.00
_cell.angle_beta   90.00
_cell.angle_gamma   90.00
#
_symmetry.space_group_name_H-M   'P 1'
#
loop_
_entity.id
_entity.type
_entity.pdbx_description
1 polymer ?
#
loop_
_entity_poly.entity_id
_entity_poly.type
_entity_poly.pdbx_seq_one_letter_code
_entity_poly.pdbx_strand_id
1 'polypeptide(L)' 'MSIGIVACGALATHISDIVIENALDVVIYPLPPLLHNRPEKIAGEVDALLKEIKTKHSTCAVAYADCGTYGTLDTVI' A
#
# COMPACT_ATOMS: atom_id res chain seq x y z
N MET A 1 1.49 17.95 5.19
CA MET A 1 1.98 16.59 5.53
C MET A 1 1.25 15.66 4.60
N SER A 2 2.00 14.94 3.78
CA SER A 2 1.47 14.09 2.71
C SER A 2 0.71 12.87 3.23
N ILE A 3 -0.05 12.23 2.35
CA ILE A 3 -0.67 10.92 2.58
C ILE A 3 0.33 9.82 2.17
N GLY A 4 0.56 8.84 3.04
CA GLY A 4 1.34 7.64 2.70
C GLY A 4 0.45 6.52 2.19
N ILE A 5 0.74 5.95 1.01
CA ILE A 5 -0.04 4.83 0.45
C ILE A 5 0.85 3.59 0.36
N VAL A 6 0.50 2.53 1.11
CA VAL A 6 1.10 1.21 0.91
C VAL A 6 0.35 0.50 -0.21
N ALA A 7 1.03 0.23 -1.32
CA ALA A 7 0.41 -0.31 -2.52
C ALA A 7 0.99 -1.66 -2.91
N CYS A 8 0.18 -2.51 -3.55
CA CYS A 8 0.72 -3.66 -4.25
C CYS A 8 1.56 -3.18 -5.45
N GLY A 9 2.65 -3.88 -5.76
CA GLY A 9 3.55 -3.46 -6.84
C GLY A 9 2.86 -3.37 -8.22
N ALA A 10 1.76 -4.09 -8.45
CA ALA A 10 0.98 -4.01 -9.68
C ALA A 10 0.10 -2.74 -9.78
N LEU A 11 -0.29 -2.13 -8.65
CA LEU A 11 -1.12 -0.92 -8.60
C LEU A 11 -0.29 0.36 -8.49
N ALA A 12 0.97 0.25 -8.03
CA ALA A 12 1.81 1.40 -7.72
C ALA A 12 1.97 2.38 -8.89
N THR A 13 2.18 1.89 -10.12
CA THR A 13 2.29 2.74 -11.32
C THR A 13 0.99 3.47 -11.62
N HIS A 14 -0.15 2.79 -11.60
CA HIS A 14 -1.45 3.44 -11.85
C HIS A 14 -1.78 4.50 -10.80
N ILE A 15 -1.45 4.24 -9.52
CA ILE A 15 -1.62 5.24 -8.46
C ILE A 15 -0.69 6.44 -8.70
N SER A 16 0.55 6.20 -9.15
CA SER A 16 1.50 7.27 -9.48
C SER A 16 0.98 8.17 -10.60
N ASP A 17 0.38 7.59 -11.64
CA ASP A 17 -0.21 8.36 -12.75
C ASP A 17 -1.33 9.27 -12.24
N ILE A 18 -2.23 8.75 -11.41
CA ILE A 18 -3.32 9.53 -10.80
C ILE A 18 -2.77 10.66 -9.92
N VAL A 19 -1.75 10.38 -9.10
CA VAL A 19 -1.11 11.37 -8.21
C VAL A 19 -0.50 12.52 -9.02
N ILE A 20 0.17 12.20 -10.13
CA ILE A 20 0.79 13.19 -11.02
C ILE A 20 -0.29 14.03 -11.71
N GLU A 21 -1.29 13.38 -12.31
CA GLU A 21 -2.36 14.06 -13.07
C GLU A 21 -3.17 15.03 -12.19
N ASN A 22 -3.35 14.71 -10.92
CA ASN A 22 -4.17 15.49 -9.99
C ASN A 22 -3.35 16.34 -9.00
N ALA A 23 -2.02 16.37 -9.14
CA ALA A 23 -1.10 17.08 -8.25
C ALA A 23 -1.34 16.77 -6.75
N LEU A 24 -1.55 15.49 -6.42
CA LEU A 24 -1.84 15.07 -5.04
C LEU A 24 -0.56 15.03 -4.19
N ASP A 25 -0.65 15.47 -2.93
CA ASP A 25 0.43 15.37 -1.94
C ASP A 25 0.49 13.96 -1.33
N VAL A 26 0.97 12.99 -2.12
CA VAL A 26 0.97 11.56 -1.80
C VAL A 26 2.38 10.97 -1.96
N VAL A 27 2.77 10.12 -1.02
CA VAL A 27 3.98 9.28 -1.13
C VAL A 27 3.56 7.82 -1.23
N ILE A 28 3.98 7.15 -2.30
CA ILE A 28 3.62 5.76 -2.58
C ILE A 28 4.75 4.85 -2.09
N TYR A 29 4.38 3.83 -1.32
CA TYR A 29 5.25 2.78 -0.80
C TYR A 29 4.86 1.44 -1.41
N PRO A 30 5.45 1.05 -2.56
CA PRO A 30 5.15 -0.21 -3.20
C PRO A 30 5.79 -1.38 -2.45
N LEU A 31 5.01 -2.44 -2.21
CA LEU A 31 5.54 -3.73 -1.79
C LEU A 31 5.97 -4.57 -3.00
N PRO A 32 6.94 -5.50 -2.84
CA PRO A 32 7.44 -6.31 -3.93
C PRO A 32 6.32 -7.05 -4.68
N PRO A 33 6.23 -6.93 -6.03
CA PRO A 33 5.17 -7.58 -6.79
C PRO A 33 5.09 -9.09 -6.51
N LEU A 34 6.23 -9.77 -6.36
CA LEU A 34 6.33 -11.22 -6.13
C LEU A 34 5.57 -11.73 -4.89
N LEU A 35 5.17 -10.84 -3.97
CA LEU A 35 4.36 -11.20 -2.81
C LEU A 35 3.00 -11.81 -3.19
N HIS A 36 2.51 -11.59 -4.42
CA HIS A 36 1.30 -12.28 -4.94
C HIS A 36 1.44 -13.81 -4.98
N ASN A 37 2.66 -14.35 -4.99
CA ASN A 37 2.89 -15.79 -4.92
C ASN A 37 2.82 -16.37 -3.50
N ARG A 38 2.70 -15.48 -2.50
CA ARG A 38 2.64 -15.78 -1.06
C ARG A 38 1.60 -14.87 -0.39
N PRO A 39 0.32 -14.95 -0.78
CA PRO A 39 -0.72 -14.05 -0.30
C PRO A 39 -0.86 -14.03 1.24
N GLU A 40 -0.55 -15.15 1.89
CA GLU A 40 -0.54 -15.29 3.35
C GLU A 40 0.43 -14.35 4.06
N LYS A 41 1.44 -13.82 3.34
CA LYS A 41 2.43 -12.87 3.88
C LYS A 41 2.02 -11.41 3.71
N ILE A 42 1.07 -11.12 2.83
CA ILE A 42 0.73 -9.74 2.42
C ILE A 42 0.35 -8.88 3.63
N ALA A 43 -0.53 -9.38 4.50
CA ALA A 43 -0.99 -8.61 5.66
C ALA A 43 0.15 -8.25 6.62
N GLY A 44 1.09 -9.18 6.86
CA GLY A 44 2.24 -8.93 7.73
C GLY A 44 3.21 -7.88 7.16
N GLU A 45 3.50 -7.95 5.85
CA GLU A 45 4.37 -6.98 5.18
C GLU A 45 3.72 -5.58 5.14
N VAL A 46 2.40 -5.51 4.93
CA VAL A 46 1.64 -4.24 4.97
C VAL A 46 1.68 -3.63 6.37
N ASP A 47 1.38 -4.40 7.41
CA ASP A 47 1.40 -3.93 8.80
C ASP A 47 2.79 -3.42 9.22
N ALA A 48 3.84 -4.17 8.87
CA ALA A 48 5.23 -3.78 9.15
C ALA A 48 5.58 -2.43 8.51
N LEU A 49 5.23 -2.25 7.24
CA LEU A 49 5.50 -1.01 6.51
C LEU A 49 4.65 0.16 7.02
N LEU A 50 3.37 -0.07 7.32
CA LEU A 50 2.49 0.95 7.92
C LEU A 50 3.08 1.46 9.23
N LYS A 51 3.56 0.57 10.11
CA LYS A 51 4.22 0.95 11.37
C LYS A 51 5.45 1.83 11.16
N GLU A 52 6.23 1.58 10.11
CA GLU A 52 7.43 2.36 9.80
C GLU A 52 7.10 3.79 9.31
N ILE A 53 6.01 3.95 8.55
CA ILE A 53 5.68 5.22 7.89
C ILE A 53 4.64 6.05 8.64
N LYS A 54 3.94 5.49 9.64
CA LYS A 54 2.80 6.14 10.31
C LYS A 54 3.10 7.52 10.88
N THR A 55 4.34 7.77 11.32
CA THR A 55 4.75 9.07 11.89
C THR A 55 5.26 10.07 10.84
N LYS A 56 5.47 9.64 9.59
CA LYS A 56 5.98 10.45 8.48
C LYS A 56 4.86 11.21 7.73
N HIS A 57 3.60 10.81 7.93
CA HIS A 57 2.44 11.28 7.17
C HIS A 57 1.28 11.71 8.06
N SER A 58 0.39 12.54 7.52
CA SER A 58 -0.86 12.93 8.22
C SER A 58 -1.87 11.78 8.24
N THR A 59 -1.84 10.92 7.23
CA THR A 59 -2.72 9.77 7.07
C THR A 59 -2.01 8.69 6.27
N CYS A 60 -2.33 7.43 6.56
CA CYS A 60 -1.89 6.29 5.76
C CYS A 60 -3.10 5.56 5.17
N ALA A 61 -2.97 5.07 3.95
CA ALA A 61 -3.96 4.24 3.26
C ALA A 61 -3.30 2.99 2.68
N VAL A 62 -4.09 1.94 2.48
CA VAL A 62 -3.66 0.70 1.84
C VAL A 62 -4.39 0.55 0.51
N ALA A 63 -3.63 0.39 -0.57
CA ALA A 63 -4.15 0.20 -1.92
C ALA A 63 -3.80 -1.20 -2.43
N TYR A 64 -4.69 -2.15 -2.14
CA TYR A 64 -4.59 -3.55 -2.54
C TYR A 64 -5.91 -4.02 -3.16
N ALA A 65 -5.80 -4.85 -4.19
CA ALA A 65 -6.92 -5.66 -4.67
C ALA A 65 -6.93 -7.01 -3.93
N ASP A 66 -7.86 -7.91 -4.29
CA ASP A 66 -7.81 -9.29 -3.80
C ASP A 66 -6.66 -10.04 -4.49
N CYS A 67 -5.45 -9.88 -3.97
CA CYS A 67 -4.25 -10.62 -4.39
C CYS A 67 -4.27 -12.07 -3.87
N GLY A 68 -5.45 -12.68 -3.71
CA GLY A 68 -5.66 -13.97 -3.06
C GLY A 68 -5.58 -13.90 -1.54
N THR A 69 -5.84 -12.73 -0.94
CA THR A 69 -5.79 -12.53 0.51
C THR A 69 -7.04 -12.99 1.23
N TYR A 70 -8.15 -13.16 0.49
CA TYR A 70 -9.45 -13.62 1.02
C TYR A 70 -9.90 -12.82 2.27
N GLY A 71 -9.63 -11.50 2.30
CA GLY A 71 -10.03 -10.60 3.40
C GLY A 71 -9.03 -10.51 4.56
N THR A 72 -7.89 -11.22 4.54
CA THR A 72 -6.91 -11.18 5.64
C THR A 72 -6.34 -9.77 5.89
N LEU A 73 -6.32 -8.91 4.87
CA LEU A 73 -5.90 -7.51 4.98
C LEU A 73 -6.78 -6.68 5.93
N ASP A 74 -8.06 -7.02 6.09
CA ASP A 74 -8.99 -6.26 6.94
C ASP A 74 -8.61 -6.32 8.42
N THR A 75 -7.73 -7.25 8.80
CA THR A 75 -7.25 -7.42 10.17
C THR A 75 -6.10 -6.48 10.55
N VAL A 76 -5.48 -5.82 9.56
CA VAL A 76 -4.29 -4.97 9.74
C VAL A 76 -4.52 -3.50 9.37
N ILE A 77 -5.68 -3.14 8.82
CA ILE A 77 -6.04 -1.77 8.40
C ILE A 77 -6.90 -1.05 9.44
#